data_AF-A0A524GB48-F1
#
_entry.id   AF-A0A524GB48-F1
#
_cell.length_a   1.000
_cell.length_b   1.000
_cell.length_c   1.000
_cell.angle_alpha   90.00
_cell.angle_beta   90.00
_cell.angle_gamma   90.00
#
_symmetry.space_group_name_H-M   'P 1'
#
loop_
_entity.id
_entity.type
_entity.pdbx_description
1 polymer ?
#
loop_
_entity_poly.entity_id
_entity_poly.type
_entity_poly.pdbx_seq_one_letter_code
_entity_poly.pdbx_strand_id
1 'polypeptide(L)'
;MNNESPPTSDETEPKSQRPTPRPFNPLVNYLFYTIIVVLTYLIYYLERGFIGVITFMLFFVVRLFRDTVYVIQKYDYKFAKQAAVVNLGYSMVFFLILVINGIALTQSLTPLILPDFRDLTSWTPLFIMGGVFGMANIKRMWGPRKDFF
;
A
#
# COMPACT_ATOMS: atom_id res chain seq x y z
N MET A 1 -57.59 26.00 -17.93
CA MET A 1 -57.39 24.69 -18.57
C MET A 1 -55.92 24.36 -18.49
N ASN A 2 -55.69 23.11 -18.12
CA ASN A 2 -54.46 22.46 -17.64
C ASN A 2 -53.28 22.40 -18.63
N ASN A 3 -52.12 22.13 -18.02
CA ASN A 3 -50.97 21.35 -18.50
C ASN A 3 -50.00 22.05 -19.47
N GLU A 4 -48.67 22.01 -19.32
CA GLU A 4 -47.79 21.17 -18.52
C GLU A 4 -46.41 21.87 -18.40
N SER A 5 -45.87 21.93 -17.20
CA SER A 5 -44.45 22.25 -16.98
C SER A 5 -43.62 21.00 -17.30
N PRO A 6 -42.51 21.08 -18.04
CA PRO A 6 -41.45 20.08 -17.89
C PRO A 6 -40.65 20.43 -16.63
N PRO A 7 -40.44 19.50 -15.69
CA PRO A 7 -39.46 19.69 -14.64
C PRO A 7 -38.08 19.54 -15.26
N THR A 8 -37.33 20.64 -15.37
CA THR A 8 -35.90 20.59 -15.60
C THR A 8 -35.27 19.99 -14.34
N SER A 9 -35.11 18.67 -14.33
CA SER A 9 -34.27 17.98 -13.36
C SER A 9 -32.82 18.34 -13.68
N ASP A 10 -32.38 19.51 -13.21
CA ASP A 10 -30.97 19.85 -13.17
C ASP A 10 -30.28 18.84 -12.26
N GLU A 11 -29.56 17.94 -12.93
CA GLU A 11 -28.54 17.05 -12.40
C GLU A 11 -27.61 17.84 -11.48
N THR A 12 -27.96 17.91 -10.21
CA THR A 12 -26.97 18.22 -9.19
C THR A 12 -26.37 16.88 -8.77
N GLU A 13 -25.53 16.30 -9.63
CA GLU A 13 -24.52 15.38 -9.12
C GLU A 13 -23.85 16.10 -7.94
N PRO A 14 -23.90 15.54 -6.72
CA PRO A 14 -23.21 16.18 -5.62
C PRO A 14 -21.73 16.12 -5.97
N LYS A 15 -21.16 17.26 -6.41
CA LYS A 15 -19.73 17.46 -6.59
C LYS A 15 -19.08 16.86 -5.37
N SER A 16 -18.45 15.69 -5.54
CA SER A 16 -17.86 14.96 -4.42
C SER A 16 -16.78 15.87 -3.86
N GLN A 17 -17.11 16.59 -2.79
CA GLN A 17 -16.18 17.49 -2.15
C GLN A 17 -15.09 16.60 -1.58
N ARG A 18 -13.92 16.62 -2.22
CA ARG A 18 -12.73 15.95 -1.70
C ARG A 18 -12.65 16.29 -0.21
N PRO A 19 -12.46 15.29 0.68
CA PRO A 19 -12.36 15.57 2.10
C PRO A 19 -11.28 16.63 2.35
N THR A 20 -11.51 17.54 3.30
CA THR A 20 -10.55 18.56 3.70
C THR A 20 -9.26 17.82 4.08
N PRO A 21 -8.12 18.12 3.45
CA PRO A 21 -6.89 17.36 3.65
C PRO A 21 -6.50 17.42 5.13
N ARG A 22 -6.36 16.25 5.76
CA ARG A 22 -5.80 16.18 7.12
C ARG A 22 -4.34 16.61 7.07
N PRO A 23 -3.82 17.33 8.08
CA PRO A 23 -2.39 17.65 8.14
C PRO A 23 -1.60 16.35 8.05
N PHE A 24 -0.71 16.25 7.06
CA PHE A 24 0.17 15.12 6.84
C PHE A 24 1.49 15.43 7.53
N ASN A 25 1.89 14.61 8.51
CA ASN A 25 3.22 14.71 9.10
C ASN A 25 4.13 13.67 8.45
N PRO A 26 4.94 14.04 7.44
CA PRO A 26 5.83 13.11 6.75
C PRO A 26 6.85 12.45 7.69
N LEU A 27 7.28 13.15 8.75
CA LEU A 27 8.32 12.67 9.65
C LEU A 27 7.93 11.37 10.37
N VAL A 28 6.66 11.23 10.75
CA VAL A 28 6.17 10.01 11.42
C VAL A 28 6.27 8.80 10.50
N ASN A 29 5.96 8.99 9.20
CA ASN A 29 6.06 7.92 8.22
C ASN A 29 7.51 7.57 7.92
N TYR A 30 8.40 8.56 7.80
CA TYR A 30 9.84 8.31 7.61
C TYR A 30 10.47 7.61 8.81
N LEU A 31 10.07 7.96 10.02
CA LEU A 31 10.52 7.26 11.23
C LEU A 31 10.05 5.80 11.21
N PHE A 32 8.77 5.54 10.92
CA PHE A 32 8.26 4.17 10.82
C PHE A 32 8.98 3.38 9.71
N TYR A 33 9.26 4.00 8.57
CA TYR A 33 10.02 3.38 7.48
C TYR A 33 11.43 2.99 7.91
N THR A 34 12.12 3.91 8.57
CA THR A 34 13.48 3.67 9.07
C THR A 34 13.49 2.51 10.06
N ILE A 35 12.53 2.47 10.99
CA ILE A 35 12.39 1.37 11.95
C ILE A 35 12.18 0.04 11.24
N ILE A 36 11.25 -0.04 10.29
CA ILE A 36 10.95 -1.28 9.58
C ILE A 36 12.15 -1.77 8.75
N VAL A 37 12.86 -0.86 8.08
CA VAL A 37 14.07 -1.19 7.31
C VAL A 37 15.16 -1.71 8.25
N VAL A 38 15.41 -1.04 9.37
CA VAL A 38 16.38 -1.51 10.38
C VAL A 38 15.99 -2.89 10.91
N LEU A 39 14.71 -3.13 11.20
CA LEU A 39 14.23 -4.44 11.63
C LEU A 39 14.46 -5.51 10.56
N THR A 40 14.23 -5.22 9.28
CA THR A 40 14.51 -6.19 8.21
C THR A 40 15.99 -6.53 8.10
N TYR A 41 16.89 -5.56 8.26
CA TYR A 41 18.32 -5.82 8.29
C TYR A 41 18.72 -6.65 9.52
N LEU A 42 18.15 -6.36 10.69
CA LEU A 42 18.38 -7.13 11.91
C LEU A 42 17.93 -8.58 11.76
N ILE A 43 16.72 -8.81 11.23
CA ILE A 43 16.19 -10.16 10.99
C ILE A 43 17.09 -10.93 10.01
N TYR A 44 17.45 -10.29 8.88
CA TYR A 44 18.35 -10.88 7.90
C TYR A 44 19.68 -11.31 8.53
N TYR A 45 20.28 -10.43 9.33
CA TYR A 45 21.57 -10.69 9.96
C TYR A 45 21.50 -11.80 11.02
N LEU A 46 20.44 -11.82 11.84
CA LEU A 46 20.25 -12.79 12.90
C LEU A 46 19.95 -14.20 12.36
N GLU A 47 19.14 -14.32 11.31
CA GLU A 47 18.78 -15.60 10.72
C GLU A 47 19.75 -16.08 9.64
N ARG A 48 20.69 -15.23 9.22
CA ARG A 48 21.62 -15.48 8.11
C ARG A 48 20.91 -15.87 6.80
N GLY A 49 19.77 -15.24 6.53
CA GLY A 49 18.96 -15.56 5.37
C GLY A 49 17.71 -14.70 5.24
N PHE A 50 16.92 -14.96 4.20
CA PHE A 50 15.75 -14.13 3.88
C PHE A 50 14.42 -14.68 4.41
N ILE A 51 14.39 -15.86 5.03
CA ILE A 51 13.14 -16.51 5.46
C ILE A 51 12.36 -15.66 6.47
N GLY A 52 13.01 -15.14 7.50
CA GLY A 52 12.37 -14.23 8.46
C GLY A 52 11.95 -12.91 7.82
N VAL A 53 12.75 -12.37 6.89
CA VAL A 53 12.41 -11.14 6.15
C VAL A 53 11.16 -11.37 5.29
N ILE A 54 11.08 -12.50 4.59
CA ILE A 54 9.91 -12.91 3.81
C ILE A 54 8.68 -13.01 4.72
N THR A 55 8.81 -13.69 5.86
CA THR A 55 7.71 -13.90 6.80
C THR A 55 7.22 -12.56 7.38
N PHE A 56 8.16 -11.68 7.75
CA PHE A 56 7.85 -10.36 8.25
C PHE A 56 7.18 -9.48 7.18
N MET A 57 7.64 -9.51 5.93
CA MET A 57 7.02 -8.78 4.83
C MET A 57 5.66 -9.35 4.44
N LEU A 58 5.45 -10.66 4.55
CA LEU A 58 4.16 -11.30 4.31
C LEU A 58 3.08 -10.73 5.23
N PHE A 59 3.39 -10.48 6.50
CA PHE A 59 2.46 -9.81 7.42
C PHE A 59 1.98 -8.45 6.87
N PHE A 60 2.89 -7.64 6.35
CA PHE A 60 2.54 -6.34 5.76
C PHE A 60 1.75 -6.47 4.46
N VAL A 61 2.09 -7.44 3.61
CA VAL A 61 1.35 -7.73 2.38
C VAL A 61 -0.08 -8.18 2.70
N VAL A 62 -0.28 -9.06 3.67
CA VAL A 62 -1.61 -9.50 4.14
C VAL A 62 -2.40 -8.32 4.69
N ARG A 63 -1.76 -7.46 5.51
CA ARG A 63 -2.39 -6.24 6.02
C ARG A 63 -2.79 -5.30 4.87
N LEU A 64 -1.92 -5.10 3.89
CA LEU A 64 -2.18 -4.27 2.72
C LEU A 64 -3.34 -4.81 1.89
N PHE A 65 -3.41 -6.13 1.70
CA PHE A 65 -4.53 -6.79 1.03
C PHE A 65 -5.85 -6.51 1.75
N ARG A 66 -5.90 -6.72 3.08
CA ARG A 66 -7.08 -6.43 3.91
C ARG A 66 -7.51 -4.96 3.80
N ASP A 67 -6.54 -4.05 3.87
CA ASP A 67 -6.80 -2.62 3.73
C ASP A 67 -7.31 -2.26 2.33
N THR A 68 -6.78 -2.89 1.29
CA THR A 68 -7.22 -2.72 -0.10
C THR A 68 -8.67 -3.15 -0.27
N VAL A 69 -9.03 -4.33 0.23
CA VAL A 69 -10.42 -4.84 0.21
C VAL A 69 -11.35 -3.87 0.93
N TYR A 70 -10.94 -3.40 2.12
CA TYR A 70 -11.70 -2.42 2.89
C TYR A 70 -11.94 -1.12 2.09
N VAL A 71 -10.91 -0.55 1.45
CA VAL A 71 -11.04 0.67 0.64
C VAL A 71 -11.95 0.44 -0.56
N ILE A 72 -11.82 -0.68 -1.27
CA ILE A 72 -12.66 -1.01 -2.42
C ILE A 72 -14.14 -1.07 -2.03
N GLN A 73 -14.43 -1.66 -0.88
CA GLN A 73 -15.80 -1.86 -0.39
C GLN A 73 -16.42 -0.62 0.25
N LYS A 74 -15.63 0.18 0.98
CA LYS A 74 -16.17 1.24 1.85
C LYS A 74 -16.02 2.66 1.32
N TYR A 75 -15.14 2.90 0.36
CA TYR A 75 -14.86 4.26 -0.10
C TYR A 75 -15.67 4.52 -1.38
N ASP A 76 -16.17 5.74 -1.56
CA ASP A 76 -16.98 6.05 -2.75
C ASP A 76 -16.12 6.49 -3.94
N TYR A 77 -14.92 7.00 -3.66
CA TYR A 77 -14.05 7.60 -4.66
C TYR A 77 -13.31 6.57 -5.51
N LYS A 78 -13.61 6.53 -6.82
CA LYS A 78 -12.94 5.64 -7.81
C LYS A 78 -11.41 5.75 -7.78
N PHE A 79 -10.88 6.98 -7.65
CA PHE A 79 -9.44 7.21 -7.55
C PHE A 79 -8.80 6.51 -6.35
N ALA A 80 -9.43 6.57 -5.18
CA ALA A 80 -8.94 5.91 -3.97
C ALA A 80 -8.87 4.39 -4.14
N LYS A 81 -9.90 3.80 -4.78
CA LYS A 81 -9.93 2.35 -5.09
C LYS A 81 -8.82 1.95 -6.05
N GLN A 82 -8.65 2.70 -7.14
CA GLN A 82 -7.61 2.41 -8.13
C GLN A 82 -6.20 2.55 -7.53
N ALA A 83 -5.93 3.62 -6.81
CA ALA A 83 -4.65 3.82 -6.13
C ALA A 83 -4.37 2.73 -5.09
N ALA A 84 -5.41 2.25 -4.38
CA ALA A 84 -5.32 1.14 -3.45
C ALA A 84 -4.88 -0.16 -4.15
N VAL A 85 -5.50 -0.49 -5.29
CA VAL A 85 -5.12 -1.67 -6.10
C VAL A 85 -3.71 -1.55 -6.66
N VAL A 86 -3.31 -0.36 -7.14
CA VAL A 86 -1.95 -0.12 -7.65
C VAL A 86 -0.91 -0.33 -6.54
N ASN A 87 -1.14 0.18 -5.33
CA ASN A 87 -0.25 -0.04 -4.19
C ASN A 87 -0.12 -1.54 -3.85
N LEU A 88 -1.24 -2.29 -3.85
CA LEU A 88 -1.22 -3.72 -3.62
C LEU A 88 -0.43 -4.46 -4.71
N GLY A 89 -0.73 -4.20 -5.98
CA GLY A 89 -0.06 -4.83 -7.11
C GLY A 89 1.45 -4.56 -7.10
N TYR A 90 1.84 -3.30 -6.87
CA TYR A 90 3.23 -2.89 -6.72
C TYR A 90 3.93 -3.67 -5.59
N SER A 91 3.37 -3.68 -4.37
CA SER A 91 3.96 -4.40 -3.25
C SER A 91 3.99 -5.92 -3.48
N MET A 92 3.00 -6.50 -4.15
CA MET A 92 2.98 -7.93 -4.49
C MET A 92 4.11 -8.31 -5.45
N VAL A 93 4.39 -7.48 -6.46
CA VAL A 93 5.50 -7.72 -7.39
C VAL A 93 6.84 -7.76 -6.63
N PHE A 94 7.11 -6.78 -5.78
CA PHE A 94 8.34 -6.76 -4.98
C PHE A 94 8.38 -7.88 -3.93
N PHE A 95 7.24 -8.29 -3.41
CA PHE A 95 7.17 -9.46 -2.53
C PHE A 95 7.51 -10.76 -3.25
N LEU A 96 7.05 -10.96 -4.49
CA LEU A 96 7.43 -12.13 -5.29
C LEU A 96 8.93 -12.13 -5.60
N ILE A 97 9.51 -10.97 -5.92
CA ILE A 97 10.96 -10.82 -6.09
C ILE A 97 11.70 -11.20 -4.80
N LEU A 98 11.23 -10.72 -3.65
CA LEU A 98 11.79 -11.06 -2.34
C LEU A 98 11.76 -12.57 -2.09
N VAL A 99 10.62 -13.22 -2.32
CA VAL A 99 10.45 -14.66 -2.09
C VAL A 99 11.36 -15.48 -2.99
N ILE A 100 11.30 -15.23 -4.31
CA ILE A 100 12.01 -16.05 -5.29
C ILE A 100 13.53 -15.86 -5.15
N ASN A 101 14.00 -14.61 -5.15
CA ASN A 101 15.43 -14.35 -5.01
C ASN A 101 15.93 -14.63 -3.60
N GLY A 102 15.14 -14.33 -2.57
CA GLY A 102 15.52 -14.57 -1.18
C GLY A 102 15.69 -16.04 -0.84
N ILE A 103 14.82 -16.91 -1.37
CA ILE A 103 14.97 -18.37 -1.25
C ILE A 103 16.23 -18.84 -1.99
N ALA A 104 16.43 -18.39 -3.25
CA ALA A 104 17.61 -18.74 -4.03
C ALA A 104 18.92 -18.33 -3.30
N LEU A 105 18.99 -17.10 -2.81
CA LEU A 105 20.14 -16.58 -2.05
C LEU A 105 20.38 -17.36 -0.75
N THR A 106 19.31 -17.76 -0.05
CA THR A 106 19.43 -18.59 1.17
C THR A 106 20.01 -19.98 0.85
N GLN A 107 19.80 -20.47 -0.38
CA GLN A 107 20.38 -21.72 -0.88
C GLN A 107 21.76 -21.53 -1.53
N SER A 108 22.40 -20.36 -1.36
CA SER A 108 23.68 -20.00 -2.00
C SER A 108 23.63 -19.99 -3.54
N LEU A 109 22.44 -19.82 -4.12
CA LEU A 109 22.24 -19.62 -5.55
C LEU A 109 22.29 -18.12 -5.89
N THR A 110 22.37 -17.80 -7.17
CA THR A 110 22.24 -16.44 -7.67
C THR A 110 20.78 -16.00 -7.72
N PRO A 111 20.48 -14.68 -7.66
CA PRO A 111 19.12 -14.18 -7.82
C PRO A 111 18.52 -14.63 -9.16
N LEU A 112 17.29 -15.15 -9.15
CA LEU A 112 16.65 -15.70 -10.36
C LEU A 112 15.94 -14.63 -11.18
N ILE A 113 15.37 -13.62 -10.51
CA ILE A 113 14.73 -12.47 -11.14
C ILE A 113 15.71 -11.31 -11.14
N LEU A 114 16.00 -10.78 -12.34
CA LEU A 114 16.88 -9.62 -12.53
C LEU A 114 18.27 -9.82 -11.85
N PRO A 115 19.03 -10.85 -12.23
CA PRO A 115 20.31 -11.22 -11.59
C PRO A 115 21.36 -10.10 -11.60
N ASP A 116 21.30 -9.21 -12.59
CA ASP A 116 22.22 -8.07 -12.70
C ASP A 116 22.03 -7.04 -11.58
N PHE A 117 20.87 -7.03 -10.93
CA PHE A 117 20.54 -6.12 -9.82
C PHE A 117 20.68 -6.84 -8.47
N ARG A 118 21.94 -7.07 -8.06
CA ARG A 118 22.28 -7.87 -6.87
C ARG A 118 21.60 -7.40 -5.58
N ASP A 119 21.45 -6.09 -5.40
CA ASP A 119 20.87 -5.50 -4.19
C ASP A 119 19.34 -5.39 -4.22
N LEU A 120 18.70 -5.71 -5.36
CA LEU A 120 17.25 -5.56 -5.53
C LEU A 120 16.47 -6.31 -4.45
N THR A 121 16.91 -7.53 -4.12
CA THR A 121 16.27 -8.35 -3.09
C THR A 121 16.35 -7.70 -1.72
N SER A 122 17.51 -7.14 -1.35
CA SER A 122 17.70 -6.40 -0.10
C SER A 122 16.86 -5.13 -0.02
N TRP A 123 16.52 -4.54 -1.17
CA TRP A 123 15.68 -3.34 -1.24
C TRP A 123 14.19 -3.64 -1.33
N THR A 124 13.76 -4.84 -1.66
CA THR A 124 12.33 -5.16 -1.77
C THR A 124 11.48 -4.83 -0.54
N PRO A 125 11.93 -4.96 0.73
CA PRO A 125 11.13 -4.52 1.88
C PRO A 125 10.77 -3.03 1.81
N LEU A 126 11.69 -2.22 1.30
CA LEU A 126 11.52 -0.79 1.07
C LEU A 126 10.30 -0.50 0.18
N PHE A 127 10.23 -1.21 -0.94
CA PHE A 127 9.19 -1.05 -1.95
C PHE A 127 7.85 -1.60 -1.47
N ILE A 128 7.86 -2.76 -0.79
CA ILE A 128 6.67 -3.32 -0.15
C ILE A 128 6.07 -2.31 0.83
N MET A 129 6.90 -1.72 1.69
CA MET A 129 6.49 -0.69 2.64
C MET A 129 5.97 0.57 1.94
N GLY A 130 6.55 0.97 0.81
CA GLY A 130 6.04 2.06 -0.03
C GLY A 130 4.54 1.93 -0.33
N GLY A 131 4.08 0.74 -0.74
CA GLY A 131 2.66 0.48 -0.98
C GLY A 131 1.81 0.49 0.30
N VAL A 132 2.33 -0.02 1.42
CA VAL A 132 1.67 0.04 2.74
C VAL A 132 1.42 1.50 3.16
N PHE A 133 2.42 2.37 2.96
CA PHE A 133 2.27 3.80 3.24
C PHE A 133 1.35 4.50 2.26
N GLY A 134 1.44 4.17 0.97
CA GLY A 134 0.50 4.64 -0.05
C GLY A 134 -0.95 4.35 0.38
N MET A 135 -1.21 3.15 0.90
CA MET A 135 -2.50 2.78 1.45
C MET A 135 -2.89 3.57 2.71
N ALA A 136 -1.97 3.76 3.65
CA ALA A 136 -2.22 4.57 4.84
C ALA A 136 -2.59 6.02 4.47
N ASN A 137 -1.93 6.59 3.46
CA ASN A 137 -2.23 7.92 2.93
C ASN A 137 -3.60 7.96 2.27
N ILE A 138 -3.96 6.96 1.45
CA ILE A 138 -5.29 6.84 0.86
C ILE A 138 -6.36 6.84 1.97
N LYS A 139 -6.17 6.00 3.00
CA LYS A 139 -7.12 5.91 4.11
C LYS A 139 -7.24 7.23 4.89
N ARG A 140 -6.15 7.98 5.03
CA ARG A 140 -6.15 9.28 5.73
C ARG A 140 -6.83 10.38 4.92
N MET A 141 -6.65 10.39 3.59
CA MET A 141 -7.17 11.41 2.69
C MET A 141 -8.64 11.18 2.30
N TRP A 142 -9.01 9.92 2.08
CA TRP A 142 -10.30 9.54 1.47
C TRP A 142 -11.20 8.74 2.41
N GLY A 143 -10.72 8.39 3.60
CA GLY A 143 -11.49 7.61 4.55
C GLY A 143 -12.62 8.37 5.20
N PRO A 144 -13.63 7.65 5.73
CA PRO A 144 -14.74 8.26 6.45
C PRO A 144 -14.22 9.10 7.61
N ARG A 145 -14.77 10.31 7.78
CA ARG A 145 -14.48 11.13 8.95
C ARG A 145 -15.14 10.47 10.15
N LYS A 146 -14.39 10.33 11.25
CA LYS A 146 -15.04 10.33 12.57
C LYS A 146 -15.42 11.78 12.78
N ASP A 147 -16.65 12.13 12.46
CA ASP A 147 -17.22 13.38 12.92
C ASP A 147 -17.32 13.23 14.45
N PHE A 148 -16.35 13.80 15.16
CA PHE A 148 -16.49 14.03 16.59
C PHE A 148 -17.54 15.15 16.70
N PHE A 149 -18.79 14.75 16.94
CA PHE A 149 -19.74 15.58 17.66
C PHE A 149 -19.35 15.60 19.14
#